data_AF-A0A543A8C6-F1
#
_entry.id   AF-A0A543A8C6-F1
#
_cell.length_a   1.000
_cell.length_b   1.000
_cell.length_c   1.000
_cell.angle_alpha   90.00
_cell.angle_beta   90.00
_cell.angle_gamma   90.00
#
_symmetry.space_group_name_H-M   'P 1'
#
loop_
_entity.id
_entity.type
_entity.pdbx_description
1 polymer ?
#
loop_
_entity_poly.entity_id
_entity_poly.type
_entity_poly.pdbx_seq_one_letter_code
_entity_poly.pdbx_strand_id
1 'polypeptide(L)'
;MNTPTNERASGTAGSLHLQVRYVGDSPEEDGGFRRSYRYQIDDTGSPDGPVVGTDLYSGVGAPVDARAALATLVAFVSAAGEAYGHTMRGGQSENQHLFRRGIAEAAYMNSDELQVLAMDLERLSTRSAQANTRSTPRPDTPTL
;
A
#
# COMPACT_ATOMS: atom_id res chain seq x y z
N MET A 1 23.18 4.94 11.96
CA MET A 1 21.76 5.03 11.53
C MET A 1 21.28 3.62 11.27
N ASN A 2 20.42 3.07 12.13
CA ASN A 2 19.82 1.75 11.90
C ASN A 2 18.66 1.95 10.92
N THR A 3 18.85 1.61 9.64
CA THR A 3 17.75 1.49 8.70
C THR A 3 16.84 0.36 9.21
N PRO A 4 15.52 0.55 9.37
CA PRO A 4 14.63 -0.51 9.80
C PRO A 4 14.48 -1.53 8.66
N THR A 5 15.42 -2.48 8.58
CA THR A 5 15.54 -3.45 7.48
C THR A 5 14.37 -4.45 7.39
N ASN A 6 13.42 -4.41 8.34
CA ASN A 6 12.36 -5.41 8.49
C ASN A 6 10.95 -4.82 8.48
N GLU A 7 10.77 -3.56 8.09
CA GLU A 7 9.43 -2.98 8.09
C GLU A 7 8.55 -3.66 7.02
N ARG A 8 7.41 -4.18 7.48
CA ARG A 8 6.47 -4.93 6.67
C ARG A 8 5.05 -4.62 7.11
N ALA A 9 4.12 -4.67 6.16
CA ALA A 9 2.71 -4.57 6.43
C ALA A 9 1.97 -5.61 5.58
N SER A 10 0.84 -6.07 6.09
CA SER A 10 -0.03 -7.02 5.40
C SER A 10 -1.50 -6.67 5.65
N GLY A 11 -2.35 -7.06 4.72
CA GLY A 11 -3.80 -6.88 4.80
C GLY A 11 -4.52 -7.96 4.01
N THR A 12 -5.77 -8.22 4.38
CA THR A 12 -6.64 -9.19 3.71
C THR A 12 -7.92 -8.50 3.26
N ALA A 13 -8.35 -8.82 2.05
CA ALA A 13 -9.62 -8.39 1.49
C ALA A 13 -10.31 -9.59 0.84
N GLY A 14 -11.24 -10.21 1.57
CA GLY A 14 -11.89 -11.46 1.16
C GLY A 14 -10.85 -12.56 0.88
N SER A 15 -10.77 -13.05 -0.36
CA SER A 15 -9.80 -14.08 -0.76
C SER A 15 -8.38 -13.55 -1.00
N LEU A 16 -8.21 -12.23 -1.14
CA LEU A 16 -6.93 -11.58 -1.42
C LEU A 16 -6.11 -11.37 -0.15
N HIS A 17 -4.84 -11.75 -0.19
CA HIS A 17 -3.85 -11.44 0.82
C HIS A 17 -2.72 -10.58 0.22
N LEU A 18 -2.59 -9.36 0.71
CA LEU A 18 -1.65 -8.36 0.25
C LEU A 18 -0.56 -8.15 1.29
N GLN A 19 0.70 -8.14 0.84
CA GLN A 19 1.86 -7.94 1.70
C GLN A 19 2.83 -6.98 1.04
N VAL A 20 3.45 -6.12 1.85
CA VAL A 20 4.55 -5.25 1.43
C VAL A 20 5.69 -5.32 2.45
N ARG A 21 6.91 -5.23 1.96
CA ARG A 21 8.11 -5.14 2.79
C ARG A 21 9.07 -4.12 2.23
N TYR A 22 9.69 -3.34 3.10
CA TYR A 22 10.79 -2.48 2.73
C TYR A 22 11.98 -3.32 2.22
N VAL A 23 12.60 -2.88 1.13
CA VAL A 23 13.73 -3.58 0.49
C VAL A 23 15.00 -2.74 0.54
N GLY A 24 14.88 -1.42 0.45
CA GLY A 24 16.03 -0.54 0.47
C GLY A 24 15.75 0.83 -0.09
N ASP A 25 16.82 1.58 -0.28
CA ASP A 25 16.80 2.93 -0.84
C ASP A 25 17.14 2.89 -2.32
N SER A 26 16.35 3.58 -3.14
CA SER A 26 16.60 3.79 -4.55
C SER A 26 17.00 5.25 -4.78
N PRO A 27 18.22 5.53 -5.26
CA PRO A 27 18.68 6.89 -5.54
C PRO A 27 17.92 7.50 -6.72
N GLU A 28 17.70 8.81 -6.67
CA GLU A 28 17.08 9.59 -7.74
C GLU A 28 18.11 10.48 -8.43
N GLU A 29 17.91 10.73 -9.73
CA GLU A 29 18.86 11.48 -10.57
C GLU A 29 19.08 12.94 -10.10
N ASP A 30 18.04 13.56 -9.53
CA ASP A 30 18.08 14.94 -9.00
C ASP A 30 18.65 15.03 -7.56
N GLY A 31 19.10 13.90 -7.01
CA GLY A 31 19.52 13.77 -5.63
C GLY A 31 18.38 13.37 -4.69
N GLY A 32 18.74 12.64 -3.63
CA GLY A 32 17.79 12.05 -2.69
C GLY A 32 17.54 10.56 -2.96
N PHE A 33 16.67 9.97 -2.13
CA PHE A 33 16.34 8.56 -2.20
C PHE A 33 14.84 8.36 -2.04
N ARG A 34 14.28 7.43 -2.80
CA ARG A 34 12.96 6.84 -2.55
C ARG A 34 13.12 5.54 -1.78
N ARG A 35 12.15 5.20 -0.95
CA ARG A 35 12.08 3.89 -0.31
C ARG A 35 11.47 2.91 -1.30
N SER A 36 12.15 1.81 -1.57
CA SER A 36 11.68 0.72 -2.43
C SER A 36 11.04 -0.37 -1.59
N TYR A 37 9.90 -0.87 -2.06
CA TYR A 37 9.12 -1.91 -1.43
C TYR A 37 8.91 -3.07 -2.39
N ARG A 38 9.02 -4.28 -1.86
CA ARG A 38 8.56 -5.49 -2.53
C ARG A 38 7.16 -5.80 -2.06
N TYR A 39 6.25 -6.03 -2.99
CA TYR A 39 4.90 -6.47 -2.69
C TYR A 39 4.66 -7.92 -3.13
N GLN A 40 3.67 -8.53 -2.50
CA GLN A 40 3.11 -9.81 -2.88
C GLN A 40 1.58 -9.73 -2.78
N ILE A 41 0.89 -10.25 -3.80
CA ILE A 41 -0.55 -10.40 -3.85
C ILE A 41 -0.84 -11.88 -4.06
N ASP A 42 -1.59 -12.47 -3.15
CA ASP A 42 -2.03 -13.87 -3.20
C ASP A 42 -3.56 -13.90 -3.27
N ASP A 43 -4.13 -14.74 -4.12
CA ASP A 43 -5.56 -15.03 -4.14
C ASP A 43 -5.78 -16.48 -3.72
N THR A 44 -6.25 -16.66 -2.49
CA THR A 44 -6.51 -18.00 -1.92
C THR A 44 -7.60 -18.78 -2.66
N GLY A 45 -8.42 -18.09 -3.47
CA GLY A 45 -9.44 -18.70 -4.32
C GLY A 45 -8.92 -19.18 -5.68
N SER A 46 -7.69 -18.82 -6.05
CA SER A 46 -7.10 -19.16 -7.34
C SER A 46 -6.00 -20.22 -7.19
N PRO A 47 -5.90 -21.18 -8.13
CA PRO A 47 -4.73 -22.05 -8.21
C PRO A 47 -3.48 -21.33 -8.74
N ASP A 48 -3.61 -20.10 -9.26
CA ASP A 48 -2.46 -19.28 -9.65
C ASP A 48 -1.62 -18.90 -8.43
N GLY A 49 -0.29 -19.02 -8.57
CA GLY A 49 0.63 -18.62 -7.53
C GLY A 49 0.63 -17.10 -7.29
N PRO A 50 1.24 -16.64 -6.19
CA PRO A 50 1.25 -15.24 -5.82
C PRO A 50 1.96 -14.36 -6.86
N VAL A 51 1.42 -13.17 -7.10
CA VAL A 51 2.07 -12.12 -7.87
C VAL A 51 3.04 -11.37 -6.97
N VAL A 52 4.26 -11.14 -7.44
CA VAL A 52 5.31 -10.44 -6.71
C VAL A 52 5.89 -9.33 -7.59
N GLY A 53 6.06 -8.14 -7.03
CA GLY A 53 6.71 -7.01 -7.71
C GLY A 53 7.58 -6.19 -6.77
N THR A 54 8.42 -5.32 -7.35
CA THR A 54 9.39 -4.46 -6.63
C THR A 54 9.36 -3.02 -7.12
N ASP A 55 8.34 -2.68 -7.89
CA ASP A 55 8.11 -1.39 -8.54
C ASP A 55 7.34 -0.39 -7.64
N LEU A 56 7.15 -0.71 -6.36
CA LEU A 56 6.49 0.15 -5.40
C LEU A 56 7.50 1.04 -4.69
N TYR A 57 7.34 2.36 -4.84
CA TYR A 57 8.26 3.36 -4.28
C TYR A 57 7.52 4.41 -3.45
N SER A 58 8.16 4.91 -2.40
CA SER A 58 7.71 6.12 -1.71
C SER A 58 8.01 7.38 -2.52
N GLY A 59 7.47 8.53 -2.07
CA GLY A 59 7.99 9.84 -2.47
C GLY A 59 9.45 10.03 -2.06
N VAL A 60 10.14 10.96 -2.73
CA VAL A 60 11.54 11.31 -2.45
C VAL A 60 11.67 11.85 -1.03
N GLY A 61 12.61 11.29 -0.25
CA GLY A 61 12.88 11.71 1.12
C GLY A 61 11.83 11.28 2.15
N ALA A 62 10.78 10.56 1.74
CA ALA A 62 9.78 10.04 2.67
C ALA A 62 10.41 9.07 3.69
N PRO A 63 9.85 8.99 4.92
CA PRO A 63 10.25 7.96 5.87
C PRO A 63 9.89 6.57 5.34
N VAL A 64 10.53 5.54 5.89
CA VAL A 64 10.08 4.16 5.66
C VAL A 64 8.71 4.00 6.33
N ASP A 65 7.67 3.76 5.51
CA ASP A 65 6.32 3.45 5.97
C ASP A 65 5.69 2.35 5.10
N ALA A 66 5.82 1.11 5.53
CA ALA A 66 5.24 -0.07 4.89
C ALA A 66 3.72 -0.05 4.93
N ARG A 67 3.09 0.63 5.90
CA ARG A 67 1.63 0.74 5.94
C ARG A 67 1.13 1.70 4.86
N ALA A 68 1.81 2.83 4.67
CA ALA A 68 1.54 3.73 3.56
C ALA A 68 1.77 3.03 2.21
N ALA A 69 2.85 2.24 2.07
CA ALA A 69 3.08 1.43 0.88
C ALA A 69 1.96 0.41 0.64
N LEU A 70 1.45 -0.25 1.69
CA LEU A 70 0.32 -1.17 1.58
C LEU A 70 -0.96 -0.46 1.13
N ALA A 71 -1.22 0.75 1.63
CA ALA A 71 -2.37 1.55 1.19
C ALA A 71 -2.29 1.90 -0.30
N THR A 72 -1.10 2.29 -0.79
CA THR A 72 -0.85 2.50 -2.21
C THR A 72 -1.09 1.22 -3.03
N LEU A 73 -0.61 0.07 -2.54
CA LEU A 73 -0.85 -1.22 -3.21
C LEU A 73 -2.35 -1.56 -3.29
N VAL A 74 -3.10 -1.36 -2.19
CA VAL A 74 -4.56 -1.56 -2.16
C VAL A 74 -5.24 -0.68 -3.20
N ALA A 75 -4.85 0.59 -3.32
CA ALA A 75 -5.39 1.49 -4.32
C ALA A 75 -5.16 0.99 -5.77
N PHE A 76 -3.97 0.48 -6.09
CA PHE A 76 -3.69 -0.10 -7.41
C PHE A 76 -4.50 -1.38 -7.67
N VAL A 77 -4.66 -2.24 -6.67
CA VAL A 77 -5.45 -3.48 -6.80
C VAL A 77 -6.93 -3.14 -7.00
N SER A 78 -7.48 -2.18 -6.25
CA SER A 78 -8.83 -1.65 -6.46
C SER A 78 -9.02 -1.10 -7.87
N ALA A 79 -8.08 -0.28 -8.35
CA ALA A 79 -8.13 0.29 -9.71
C ALA A 79 -8.12 -0.79 -10.80
N ALA A 80 -7.39 -1.90 -10.59
CA ALA A 80 -7.41 -3.04 -11.50
C ALA A 80 -8.76 -3.77 -11.48
N GLY A 81 -9.40 -3.91 -10.31
CA GLY A 81 -10.76 -4.45 -10.18
C GLY A 81 -11.80 -3.59 -10.88
N GLU A 82 -11.73 -2.26 -10.74
CA GLU A 82 -12.60 -1.33 -11.45
C GLU A 82 -12.42 -1.42 -12.96
N ALA A 83 -11.17 -1.51 -13.43
CA ALA A 83 -10.85 -1.71 -14.85
C ALA A 83 -11.42 -3.03 -15.37
N TYR A 84 -11.32 -4.11 -14.61
CA TYR A 84 -11.93 -5.39 -14.96
C TYR A 84 -13.46 -5.25 -15.13
N GLY A 85 -14.14 -4.64 -14.16
CA GLY A 85 -15.57 -4.38 -14.27
C GLY A 85 -15.95 -3.48 -15.46
N HIS A 86 -15.11 -2.49 -15.80
CA HIS A 86 -15.34 -1.62 -16.95
C HIS A 86 -15.19 -2.38 -18.29
N THR A 87 -14.19 -3.25 -18.40
CA THR A 87 -13.98 -4.09 -19.60
C THR A 87 -15.08 -5.13 -19.81
N MET A 88 -15.61 -5.72 -18.73
CA MET A 88 -16.77 -6.61 -18.82
C MET A 88 -18.01 -5.91 -19.40
N ARG A 89 -18.10 -4.58 -19.27
CA ARG A 89 -19.17 -3.76 -19.84
C ARG A 89 -18.86 -3.26 -21.27
N GLY A 90 -17.79 -3.76 -21.88
CA GLY A 90 -17.35 -3.39 -23.24
C GLY A 90 -16.48 -2.13 -23.30
N GLY A 91 -16.06 -1.59 -22.15
CA GLY A 91 -15.17 -0.44 -22.08
C GLY A 91 -13.69 -0.77 -22.22
N GLN A 92 -12.86 0.27 -22.23
CA GLN A 92 -11.39 0.17 -22.16
C GLN A 92 -10.90 1.05 -21.01
N SER A 93 -9.92 0.55 -20.26
CA SER A 93 -9.27 1.25 -19.15
C SER A 93 -7.75 1.14 -19.25
N GLU A 94 -7.05 2.21 -18.88
CA GLU A 94 -5.58 2.23 -18.82
C GLU A 94 -5.04 1.29 -17.73
N ASN A 95 -5.86 0.97 -16.73
CA ASN A 95 -5.49 0.13 -15.60
C ASN A 95 -5.61 -1.38 -15.88
N GLN A 96 -6.04 -1.77 -17.09
CA GLN A 96 -6.21 -3.18 -17.48
C GLN A 96 -4.92 -4.02 -17.42
N HIS A 97 -3.77 -3.36 -17.47
CA HIS A 97 -2.46 -4.00 -17.53
C HIS A 97 -1.66 -3.88 -16.23
N LEU A 98 -2.23 -3.28 -15.17
CA LEU A 98 -1.55 -3.14 -13.88
C LEU A 98 -1.20 -4.50 -13.28
N PHE A 99 -2.13 -5.46 -13.37
CA PHE A 99 -1.93 -6.82 -12.89
C PHE A 99 -2.43 -7.82 -13.93
N ARG A 100 -2.04 -9.09 -13.73
CA ARG A 100 -2.61 -10.20 -14.50
C ARG A 100 -4.12 -10.22 -14.30
N ARG A 101 -4.83 -10.66 -15.35
CA ARG A 101 -6.30 -10.72 -15.37
C ARG A 101 -6.91 -11.39 -14.14
N GLY A 102 -6.33 -12.49 -13.65
CA GLY A 102 -6.84 -13.19 -12.46
C GLY A 102 -6.84 -12.32 -11.19
N ILE A 103 -5.82 -11.48 -10.99
CA ILE A 103 -5.78 -10.54 -9.86
C ILE A 103 -6.81 -9.42 -10.03
N ALA A 104 -6.96 -8.90 -11.25
CA ALA A 104 -7.96 -7.88 -11.54
C ALA A 104 -9.40 -8.41 -11.34
N GLU A 105 -9.66 -9.65 -11.74
CA GLU A 105 -10.92 -10.34 -11.48
C GLU A 105 -11.15 -10.57 -9.98
N ALA A 106 -10.17 -11.08 -9.26
CA ALA A 106 -10.27 -11.26 -7.80
C ALA A 106 -10.49 -9.91 -7.09
N ALA A 107 -9.84 -8.83 -7.53
CA ALA A 107 -10.06 -7.49 -6.99
C ALA A 107 -11.47 -6.97 -7.26
N TYR A 108 -12.03 -7.25 -8.43
CA TYR A 108 -13.42 -6.93 -8.73
C TYR A 108 -14.39 -7.68 -7.81
N MET A 109 -14.15 -8.98 -7.59
CA MET A 109 -14.99 -9.84 -6.73
C MET A 109 -14.93 -9.49 -5.25
N ASN A 110 -13.81 -8.93 -4.77
CA ASN A 110 -13.58 -8.55 -3.36
C ASN A 110 -13.54 -7.01 -3.19
N SER A 111 -14.27 -6.27 -4.02
CA SER A 111 -14.16 -4.79 -4.08
C SER A 111 -14.65 -4.10 -2.81
N ASP A 112 -15.72 -4.59 -2.18
CA ASP A 112 -16.21 -4.10 -0.89
C ASP A 112 -15.18 -4.33 0.23
N GLU A 113 -14.57 -5.52 0.29
CA GLU A 113 -13.54 -5.83 1.30
C GLU A 113 -12.27 -4.99 1.09
N LEU A 114 -11.89 -4.74 -0.16
CA LEU A 114 -10.77 -3.83 -0.49
C LEU A 114 -11.08 -2.41 -0.01
N GLN A 115 -12.32 -1.94 -0.15
CA GLN A 115 -12.73 -0.63 0.35
C GLN A 115 -12.66 -0.57 1.89
N VAL A 116 -13.11 -1.62 2.59
CA VAL A 116 -12.99 -1.72 4.06
C VAL A 116 -11.53 -1.71 4.49
N LEU A 117 -10.66 -2.47 3.80
CA LEU A 117 -9.23 -2.49 4.09
C LEU A 117 -8.59 -1.13 3.87
N ALA A 118 -8.92 -0.43 2.79
CA ALA A 118 -8.44 0.92 2.52
C ALA A 118 -8.81 1.89 3.67
N MET A 119 -10.07 1.88 4.10
CA MET A 119 -10.54 2.71 5.21
C MET A 119 -9.84 2.39 6.54
N ASP A 120 -9.55 1.13 6.83
CA ASP A 120 -8.81 0.74 8.05
C ASP A 120 -7.36 1.25 8.01
N LEU A 121 -6.70 1.14 6.85
CA LEU A 121 -5.36 1.66 6.63
C LEU A 121 -5.32 3.18 6.87
N GLU A 122 -6.27 3.94 6.33
CA GLU A 122 -6.38 5.40 6.52
C GLU A 122 -6.64 5.79 7.99
N ARG A 123 -7.55 5.10 8.67
CA ARG A 123 -7.86 5.36 10.09
C ARG A 123 -6.66 5.15 10.99
N LEU A 124 -5.86 4.12 10.71
CA LEU A 124 -4.69 3.81 11.50
C LEU A 124 -3.52 4.75 11.20
N SER A 125 -3.35 5.21 9.96
CA SER A 125 -2.43 6.29 9.63
C SER A 125 -2.78 7.59 10.38
N THR A 126 -4.06 7.96 10.42
CA THR A 126 -4.54 9.16 11.14
C THR A 126 -4.31 9.06 12.65
N ARG A 127 -4.52 7.87 13.25
CA ARG A 127 -4.24 7.65 14.68
C ARG A 127 -2.76 7.77 15.02
N SER A 128 -1.88 7.23 14.18
CA SER A 128 -0.43 7.37 14.35
C SER A 128 0.02 8.82 14.30
N ALA A 129 -0.53 9.62 13.39
CA ALA A 129 -0.23 11.05 13.30
C ALA A 129 -0.70 11.82 14.56
N GLN A 130 -1.91 11.54 15.06
CA GLN A 130 -2.45 12.22 16.25
C GLN A 130 -1.70 11.83 17.54
N ALA A 131 -1.33 10.55 17.71
CA ALA A 131 -0.55 10.11 18.86
C ALA A 131 0.82 10.82 18.93
N ASN A 132 1.43 11.10 17.78
CA ASN A 132 2.72 11.79 17.72
C ASN A 132 2.60 13.28 18.11
N THR A 133 1.47 13.92 17.82
CA THR A 133 1.22 15.35 18.18
C THR A 133 0.88 15.58 19.65
N ARG A 134 0.43 14.57 20.41
CA ARG A 134 0.15 14.71 21.85
C ARG A 134 1.39 14.59 22.76
N SER A 135 2.56 14.25 22.20
CA SER A 135 3.78 14.00 22.96
C SER A 135 4.73 15.20 23.05
N THR A 136 4.32 16.41 22.66
CA THR A 136 5.08 17.63 22.99
C THR A 136 4.65 18.14 24.37
N PRO A 137 5.44 17.94 25.44
CA PRO A 137 5.21 18.65 26.68
C PRO A 137 5.34 20.15 26.39
N ARG A 138 4.31 20.90 26.78
CA ARG A 138 4.35 22.35 26.91
C ARG A 138 5.55 22.70 27.80
N PRO A 139 6.47 23.60 27.39
CA PRO A 139 7.47 24.06 28.32
C PRO A 139 6.79 24.89 29.41
N ASP A 140 6.57 24.27 30.57
CA ASP A 140 6.53 24.97 31.86
C ASP A 140 7.86 25.74 31.98
N THR A 141 7.90 27.06 32.13
CA THR A 141 8.03 27.87 33.38
C THR A 141 8.69 29.23 32.99
N PRO A 142 8.80 30.30 33.83
CA PRO A 142 8.72 30.35 35.30
C PRO A 142 7.84 31.45 35.91
N THR A 143 7.53 31.23 37.19
CA THR A 143 7.11 32.20 38.18
C THR A 143 8.07 33.40 38.25
N LEU A 144 7.51 34.60 38.35
CA LEU A 144 8.19 35.82 38.80
C LEU A 144 7.39 36.39 39.98
#